data_AF-A0A931I3T9-F1
#
_entry.id   AF-A0A931I3T9-F1
#
_cell.length_a   1.000
_cell.length_b   1.000
_cell.length_c   1.000
_cell.angle_alpha   90.00
_cell.angle_beta   90.00
_cell.angle_gamma   90.00
#
_symmetry.space_group_name_H-M   'P 1'
#
loop_
_entity.id
_entity.type
_entity.pdbx_description
1 polymer ?
#
loop_
_entity_poly.entity_id
_entity_poly.type
_entity_poly.pdbx_seq_one_letter_code
_entity_poly.pdbx_strand_id
1 'polypeptide(L)'
;MRAHRSIDLPLVAAGFTIWSIGFVAVYGVLSLGCAAGWDTVPVLGPVTLQRAILVALSLGTAAATAAVTLLLARRRPAATGQGGPTDFLRIVAFYTAVAATASVLFTFSGVAVLSSCVP
;
A
#
# COMPACT_ATOMS: atom_id res chain seq x y z
N MET A 1 -22.13 -2.79 -28.25
CA MET A 1 -21.37 -1.96 -27.28
C MET A 1 -20.55 -2.90 -26.42
N ARG A 2 -19.21 -2.79 -26.48
CA ARG A 2 -18.26 -3.76 -25.90
C ARG A 2 -18.11 -3.56 -24.38
N ALA A 3 -18.59 -4.53 -23.61
CA ALA A 3 -18.46 -4.60 -22.14
C ALA A 3 -17.02 -4.88 -21.66
N HIS A 4 -16.02 -4.92 -22.54
CA HIS A 4 -14.63 -5.22 -22.17
C HIS A 4 -13.82 -4.00 -21.66
N ARG A 5 -14.36 -2.77 -21.75
CA ARG A 5 -13.62 -1.53 -21.50
C ARG A 5 -13.54 -1.10 -20.02
N SER A 6 -14.37 -1.67 -19.14
CA SER A 6 -14.57 -1.19 -17.77
C SER A 6 -13.67 -1.83 -16.69
N ILE A 7 -13.05 -2.99 -16.98
CA ILE A 7 -12.25 -3.72 -15.97
C ILE A 7 -10.79 -3.23 -15.90
N ASP A 8 -10.25 -2.67 -16.99
CA ASP A 8 -8.84 -2.20 -17.00
C ASP A 8 -8.65 -0.87 -16.24
N LEU A 9 -9.70 -0.04 -16.17
CA LEU A 9 -9.65 1.24 -15.46
C LEU A 9 -9.43 1.10 -13.93
N PRO A 10 -10.14 0.22 -13.20
CA PRO A 10 -9.86 0.02 -11.78
C PRO A 10 -8.47 -0.58 -11.53
N LEU A 11 -7.88 -1.31 -12.47
CA LEU A 11 -6.51 -1.82 -12.34
C LEU A 11 -5.47 -0.70 -12.25
N VAL A 12 -5.68 0.41 -12.96
CA VAL A 12 -4.76 1.57 -12.93
C VAL A 12 -4.72 2.22 -11.55
N ALA A 13 -5.89 2.33 -10.90
CA ALA A 13 -6.03 2.97 -9.60
C ALA A 13 -5.74 2.03 -8.41
N ALA A 14 -5.81 0.71 -8.61
CA ALA A 14 -5.76 -0.28 -7.54
C ALA A 14 -4.58 -0.10 -6.57
N GLY A 15 -3.36 0.14 -7.09
CA GLY A 15 -2.17 0.33 -6.25
C GLY A 15 -2.29 1.52 -5.31
N PHE A 16 -2.69 2.69 -5.83
CA PHE A 16 -2.87 3.89 -5.01
C PHE A 16 -4.10 3.82 -4.11
N THR A 17 -5.16 3.12 -4.51
CA THR A 17 -6.30 2.88 -3.63
C THR A 17 -5.89 2.08 -2.39
N ILE A 18 -5.10 1.00 -2.57
CA ILE A 18 -4.59 0.20 -1.45
C ILE A 18 -3.67 1.06 -0.56
N TRP A 19 -2.76 1.84 -1.15
CA TRP A 19 -1.91 2.75 -0.41
C TRP A 19 -2.72 3.76 0.41
N SER A 20 -3.74 4.40 -0.17
CA SER A 20 -4.60 5.37 0.52
C SER A 20 -5.35 4.74 1.70
N ILE A 21 -5.90 3.53 1.51
CA ILE A 21 -6.58 2.80 2.59
C ILE A 21 -5.60 2.51 3.74
N GLY A 22 -4.42 1.99 3.41
CA GLY A 22 -3.38 1.72 4.40
C GLY A 22 -2.93 2.98 5.14
N PHE A 23 -2.76 4.10 4.42
CA PHE A 23 -2.39 5.39 5.01
C PHE A 23 -3.44 5.87 6.00
N VAL A 24 -4.72 5.87 5.61
CA VAL A 24 -5.83 6.28 6.50
C VAL A 24 -5.94 5.36 7.70
N ALA A 25 -5.78 4.05 7.51
CA ALA A 25 -5.82 3.08 8.62
C ALA A 25 -4.69 3.31 9.62
N VAL A 26 -3.45 3.46 9.14
CA VAL A 26 -2.28 3.76 9.97
C VAL A 26 -2.49 5.05 10.75
N TYR A 27 -2.94 6.12 10.09
CA TYR A 27 -3.15 7.41 10.74
C TYR A 27 -4.29 7.36 11.77
N GLY A 28 -5.40 6.71 11.44
CA GLY A 28 -6.52 6.53 12.36
C GLY A 28 -6.13 5.72 13.59
N VAL A 29 -5.42 4.61 13.39
CA VAL A 29 -4.93 3.75 14.49
C VAL A 29 -3.85 4.45 15.31
N LEU A 30 -3.03 5.30 14.69
CA LEU A 30 -2.08 6.14 15.41
C LEU A 30 -2.81 7.02 16.44
N SER A 31 -3.81 7.79 15.98
CA SER A 31 -4.59 8.67 16.85
C SER A 31 -5.39 7.91 17.91
N LEU A 32 -6.06 6.83 17.53
CA LEU A 32 -6.87 6.02 18.45
C LEU A 32 -6.00 5.36 19.52
N GLY A 33 -4.86 4.81 19.13
CA GLY A 33 -3.97 4.12 20.04
C GLY A 33 -3.27 5.04 21.03
N CYS A 34 -2.91 6.27 20.63
CA CYS A 34 -2.42 7.27 21.59
C CYS A 34 -3.53 7.70 22.57
N ALA A 35 -4.76 7.92 22.09
CA ALA A 35 -5.88 8.27 22.97
C ALA A 35 -6.27 7.13 23.94
N ALA A 36 -6.09 5.88 23.51
CA ALA A 36 -6.37 4.68 24.31
C ALA A 36 -5.19 4.21 25.17
N GLY A 37 -4.03 4.88 25.11
CA GLY A 37 -2.83 4.55 25.89
C GLY A 37 -2.11 3.26 25.46
N TRP A 38 -2.29 2.81 24.21
CA TRP A 38 -1.66 1.58 23.67
C TRP A 38 -0.14 1.69 23.56
N ASP A 39 0.40 2.89 23.62
CA ASP A 39 1.83 3.16 23.69
C ASP A 39 2.43 2.80 25.06
N THR A 40 1.61 2.68 26.11
CA THR A 40 2.08 2.26 27.45
C THR A 40 1.99 0.74 27.67
N VAL A 41 1.31 0.01 26.78
CA VAL A 41 1.11 -1.44 26.89
C VAL A 41 2.32 -2.16 26.25
N PRO A 42 3.19 -2.81 27.03
CA PRO A 42 4.33 -3.55 26.47
C PRO A 42 3.87 -4.87 25.85
N VAL A 43 4.46 -5.24 24.70
CA VAL A 43 4.23 -6.54 24.05
C VAL A 43 5.49 -7.38 24.04
N LEU A 44 6.63 -6.81 23.60
CA LEU A 44 7.89 -7.53 23.56
C LEU A 44 9.08 -6.56 23.70
N GLY A 45 9.76 -6.60 24.85
CA GLY A 45 10.87 -5.69 25.14
C GLY A 45 10.45 -4.21 25.00
N PRO A 46 11.15 -3.39 24.20
CA PRO A 46 10.81 -1.98 23.99
C PRO A 46 9.64 -1.79 23.00
N VAL A 47 9.04 -2.86 22.47
CA VAL A 47 7.92 -2.77 21.52
C VAL A 47 6.60 -2.73 22.28
N THR A 48 5.89 -1.63 22.09
CA THR A 48 4.56 -1.37 22.64
C THR A 48 3.48 -1.93 21.71
N LEU A 49 2.27 -2.15 22.23
CA LEU A 49 1.13 -2.62 21.46
C LEU A 49 0.86 -1.69 20.28
N GLN A 50 0.93 -0.38 20.51
CA GLN A 50 0.79 0.62 19.47
C GLN A 50 1.77 0.41 18.31
N ARG A 51 3.05 0.24 18.63
CA ARG A 51 4.08 0.04 17.61
C ARG A 51 3.90 -1.28 16.86
N ALA A 52 3.50 -2.34 17.56
CA ALA A 52 3.24 -3.64 16.94
C ALA A 52 2.10 -3.56 15.91
N ILE A 53 0.99 -2.90 16.24
CA ILE A 53 -0.16 -2.76 15.33
C ILE A 53 0.21 -1.89 14.12
N LEU A 54 0.89 -0.75 14.33
CA LEU A 54 1.29 0.13 13.23
C LEU A 54 2.27 -0.56 12.27
N VAL A 55 3.22 -1.34 12.80
CA VAL A 55 4.13 -2.16 11.97
C VAL A 55 3.35 -3.21 11.20
N ALA A 56 2.42 -3.92 11.84
CA ALA A 56 1.59 -4.94 11.19
C ALA A 56 0.76 -4.35 10.02
N LEU A 57 0.12 -3.19 10.23
CA LEU A 57 -0.65 -2.49 9.19
C LEU A 57 0.25 -2.01 8.05
N SER A 58 1.43 -1.48 8.37
CA SER A 58 2.40 -1.00 7.38
C SER A 58 2.91 -2.15 6.51
N LEU A 59 3.30 -3.27 7.13
CA LEU A 59 3.74 -4.48 6.43
C LEU A 59 2.62 -5.11 5.61
N GLY A 60 1.40 -5.16 6.15
CA GLY A 60 0.23 -5.65 5.43
C GLY A 60 -0.07 -4.82 4.18
N THR A 61 0.00 -3.49 4.29
CA THR A 61 -0.18 -2.57 3.16
C THR A 61 0.93 -2.74 2.12
N ALA A 62 2.19 -2.83 2.56
CA ALA A 62 3.34 -3.07 1.68
C ALA A 62 3.23 -4.40 0.93
N ALA A 63 2.84 -5.47 1.63
CA ALA A 63 2.60 -6.77 1.04
C ALA A 63 1.47 -6.72 0.00
N ALA A 64 0.37 -6.01 0.29
CA ALA A 64 -0.75 -5.86 -0.64
C ALA A 64 -0.35 -5.10 -1.91
N THR A 65 0.35 -3.95 -1.80
CA THR A 65 0.81 -3.19 -2.97
C THR A 65 1.87 -3.96 -3.77
N ALA A 66 2.78 -4.66 -3.09
CA ALA A 66 3.76 -5.52 -3.74
C ALA A 66 3.09 -6.69 -4.48
N ALA A 67 2.08 -7.33 -3.88
CA ALA A 67 1.32 -8.40 -4.52
C ALA A 67 0.64 -7.92 -5.80
N VAL A 68 -0.03 -6.76 -5.78
CA VAL A 68 -0.62 -6.16 -6.99
C VAL A 68 0.44 -5.89 -8.05
N THR A 69 1.58 -5.30 -7.65
CA THR A 69 2.70 -5.01 -8.56
C THR A 69 3.24 -6.29 -9.22
N LEU A 70 3.44 -7.36 -8.45
CA LEU A 70 3.91 -8.66 -8.95
C LEU A 70 2.87 -9.34 -9.86
N LEU A 71 1.58 -9.25 -9.53
CA LEU A 71 0.50 -9.77 -10.37
C LEU A 71 0.46 -9.04 -11.72
N LEU A 72 0.64 -7.72 -11.73
CA LEU A 72 0.73 -6.93 -12.96
C LEU A 72 2.01 -7.22 -13.74
N ALA A 73 3.14 -7.44 -13.05
CA ALA A 73 4.41 -7.83 -13.67
C ALA A 73 4.28 -9.14 -14.46
N ARG A 74 3.64 -10.16 -13.85
CA ARG A 74 3.40 -11.48 -14.46
C ARG A 74 2.45 -11.44 -15.65
N ARG A 75 1.58 -10.43 -15.71
CA ARG A 75 0.61 -10.22 -16.80
C ARG A 75 1.13 -9.29 -17.89
N ARG A 76 2.39 -8.86 -17.82
CA ARG A 76 3.01 -8.11 -18.91
C ARG A 76 3.09 -9.01 -20.14
N PRO A 77 2.44 -8.64 -21.27
CA PRO A 77 2.64 -9.37 -22.51
C PRO A 77 4.12 -9.30 -22.88
N ALA A 78 4.68 -10.41 -23.37
CA ALA A 78 5.96 -10.37 -24.09
C ALA A 78 5.82 -9.29 -25.18
N ALA A 79 6.83 -8.46 -25.36
CA ALA A 79 6.79 -7.28 -26.24
C ALA A 79 6.62 -7.67 -27.72
N THR A 80 5.43 -8.16 -28.10
CA THR A 80 5.06 -8.53 -29.45
C THR A 80 4.30 -7.36 -30.07
N GLY A 81 4.99 -6.24 -30.27
CA GLY A 81 4.76 -5.17 -31.26
C GLY A 81 3.36 -4.62 -31.59
N GLN A 82 2.27 -5.02 -30.93
CA GLN A 82 0.89 -4.69 -31.31
C GLN A 82 0.32 -3.65 -30.35
N GLY A 83 0.76 -2.39 -30.51
CA GLY A 83 0.43 -1.26 -29.63
C GLY A 83 -1.06 -0.89 -29.62
N GLY A 84 -1.86 -1.65 -28.87
CA GLY A 84 -3.27 -1.36 -28.59
C GLY A 84 -3.48 -0.53 -27.32
N PRO A 85 -4.65 0.14 -27.15
CA PRO A 85 -4.99 0.90 -25.93
C PRO A 85 -4.94 0.08 -24.63
N THR A 86 -5.17 -1.23 -24.72
CA THR A 86 -5.09 -2.17 -23.58
C THR A 86 -3.66 -2.36 -23.07
N ASP A 87 -2.67 -2.31 -23.97
CA ASP A 87 -1.26 -2.44 -23.58
C ASP A 87 -0.78 -1.17 -22.88
N PHE A 88 -1.23 -0.01 -23.34
CA PHE A 88 -0.98 1.26 -22.65
C PHE A 88 -1.54 1.24 -21.22
N LEU A 89 -2.81 0.86 -21.05
CA LEU A 89 -3.43 0.78 -19.71
C LEU A 89 -2.70 -0.20 -18.78
N ARG A 90 -2.22 -1.34 -19.28
CA ARG A 90 -1.43 -2.30 -18.49
C ARG A 90 -0.06 -1.75 -18.09
N ILE A 91 0.61 -1.04 -18.99
CA ILE A 91 1.88 -0.38 -18.69
C ILE A 91 1.69 0.69 -17.61
N VAL A 92 0.69 1.55 -17.79
CA VAL A 92 0.34 2.60 -16.82
C VAL A 92 -0.02 1.96 -15.47
N ALA A 93 -0.89 0.95 -15.44
CA ALA A 93 -1.26 0.26 -14.21
C ALA A 93 -0.06 -0.35 -13.47
N PHE A 94 0.91 -0.90 -14.20
CA PHE A 94 2.12 -1.41 -13.58
C PHE A 94 2.96 -0.30 -12.96
N TYR A 95 3.21 0.79 -13.69
CA TYR A 95 4.03 1.88 -13.17
C TYR A 95 3.34 2.62 -12.02
N THR A 96 2.02 2.76 -12.02
CA THR A 96 1.27 3.30 -10.89
C THR A 96 1.33 2.37 -9.68
N ALA A 97 1.30 1.05 -9.86
CA ALA A 97 1.48 0.09 -8.77
C ALA A 97 2.90 0.11 -8.17
N VAL A 98 3.93 0.23 -9.02
CA VAL A 98 5.32 0.43 -8.57
C VAL A 98 5.45 1.73 -7.78
N ALA A 99 4.91 2.83 -8.30
CA ALA A 99 4.91 4.12 -7.63
C ALA A 99 4.20 4.04 -6.27
N ALA A 100 3.03 3.41 -6.20
CA ALA A 100 2.30 3.20 -4.95
C ALA A 100 3.12 2.39 -3.93
N THR A 101 3.81 1.33 -4.38
CA THR A 101 4.69 0.53 -3.51
C THR A 101 5.87 1.37 -2.98
N ALA A 102 6.49 2.20 -3.82
CA ALA A 102 7.52 3.13 -3.38
C ALA A 102 6.97 4.16 -2.37
N SER A 103 5.76 4.67 -2.59
CA SER A 103 5.07 5.57 -1.66
C SER A 103 4.80 4.91 -0.31
N VAL A 104 4.42 3.61 -0.26
CA VAL A 104 4.28 2.86 0.99
C VAL A 104 5.60 2.88 1.78
N LEU A 105 6.70 2.48 1.13
CA LEU A 105 8.01 2.39 1.77
C LEU A 105 8.48 3.75 2.30
N PHE A 106 8.28 4.80 1.52
CA PHE A 106 8.64 6.16 1.93
C PHE A 106 7.77 6.63 3.10
N THR A 107 6.45 6.51 3.00
CA THR A 107 5.50 7.07 3.97
C THR A 107 5.56 6.35 5.31
N PHE A 108 5.71 5.02 5.30
CA PHE A 108 5.70 4.22 6.53
C PHE A 108 7.09 4.01 7.14
N SER A 109 8.15 4.52 6.51
CA SER A 109 9.49 4.56 7.12
C SER A 109 9.47 5.24 8.50
N GLY A 110 8.64 6.27 8.66
CA GLY A 110 8.47 6.99 9.93
C GLY A 110 7.96 6.13 11.08
N VAL A 111 7.17 5.08 10.82
CA VAL A 111 6.64 4.16 11.85
C VAL A 111 7.77 3.42 12.57
N ALA A 112 8.90 3.21 11.90
CA ALA A 112 10.06 2.54 12.48
C ALA A 112 10.97 3.49 13.26
N VAL A 113 10.96 4.80 12.97
CA VAL A 113 11.99 5.74 13.47
C VAL A 113 11.44 6.73 14.49
N LEU A 114 10.19 7.19 14.33
CA LEU A 114 9.61 8.22 15.20
C LEU A 114 8.94 7.63 16.45
N SER A 115 8.95 8.43 17.51
CA SER A 115 8.09 8.21 18.68
C SER A 115 6.62 8.36 18.27
N SER A 116 5.82 7.33 18.55
CA SER A 116 4.42 7.26 18.10
C SER A 116 3.51 8.28 18.79
N CYS A 117 3.77 8.60 20.05
CA CYS A 117 2.98 9.56 20.82
C CYS A 117 3.95 10.55 21.47
N VAL A 118 3.58 11.83 21.47
CA VAL A 118 4.26 12.85 22.29
C VAL A 118 3.53 12.87 23.64
N PRO A 119 4.26 12.77 24.77
CA PRO A 119 3.68 12.85 26.11
C PRO A 119 3.10 14.24 26.43
#